data_AF-A0A927BVK1-F1
#
_entry.id   AF-A0A927BVK1-F1
#
_cell.length_a   1.000
_cell.length_b   1.000
_cell.length_c   1.000
_cell.angle_alpha   90.00
_cell.angle_beta   90.00
_cell.angle_gamma   90.00
#
_symmetry.space_group_name_H-M   'P 1'
#
loop_
_entity.id
_entity.type
_entity.pdbx_description
1 polymer ?
#
loop_
_entity_poly.entity_id
_entity_poly.type
_entity_poly.pdbx_seq_one_letter_code
_entity_poly.pdbx_strand_id
1 'polypeptide(L)'
;MIESINVEIEDLLSLFRVFLIEHCGLIDTRYRNSYIAVVGPSHVWSELSDDGKELQSKINSKYNTLIEKVEIILINQPSKTLKELSNYTKSLLEVINQKRTYLSQTSKAYFEVQKNFKEISRLLTETYDAKSGSSILVVDTNGLLTNPELDSWRIDGLEQFEILLLPTVLAELEDLKVTHRNQDVREKALGILRRIKGYRNRGSLIEGVTLSRGISTLRTMAMEPNFDKNLSWLDREVKDDRILASFVEVVRIHPKSNVLLVTSDMNMQNKCEFAGFPFIEPPST
;
A
#
# COMPACT_ATOMS: atom_id res chain seq x y z
N MET A 1 -0.67 6.03 -5.70
CA MET A 1 -0.24 4.69 -5.23
C MET A 1 0.38 3.83 -6.34
N ILE A 2 -0.32 3.65 -7.47
CA ILE A 2 0.15 2.78 -8.57
C ILE A 2 1.54 3.17 -9.10
N GLU A 3 1.86 4.46 -9.19
CA GLU A 3 3.19 4.91 -9.62
C GLU A 3 4.29 4.42 -8.67
N SER A 4 4.10 4.52 -7.35
CA SER A 4 5.03 3.99 -6.34
C SER A 4 5.24 2.49 -6.52
N ILE A 5 4.16 1.73 -6.74
CA ILE A 5 4.22 0.29 -6.98
C ILE A 5 5.05 -0.02 -8.23
N ASN A 6 4.91 0.75 -9.30
CA ASN A 6 5.69 0.56 -10.52
C ASN A 6 7.19 0.85 -10.30
N VAL A 7 7.54 1.85 -9.50
CA VAL A 7 8.94 2.10 -9.11
C VAL A 7 9.50 0.91 -8.33
N GLU A 8 8.75 0.38 -7.37
CA GLU A 8 9.16 -0.81 -6.60
C GLU A 8 9.30 -2.07 -7.46
N ILE A 9 8.47 -2.20 -8.50
CA ILE A 9 8.58 -3.28 -9.49
C ILE A 9 9.91 -3.16 -10.24
N GLU A 10 10.28 -1.97 -10.72
CA GLU A 10 11.56 -1.76 -11.41
C GLU A 10 12.76 -2.05 -10.51
N ASP A 11 12.71 -1.62 -9.25
CA ASP A 11 13.72 -1.96 -8.24
C ASP A 11 13.84 -3.48 -8.06
N LEU A 12 12.72 -4.20 -7.93
CA LEU A 12 12.71 -5.66 -7.84
C LEU A 12 13.25 -6.33 -9.11
N LEU A 13 12.91 -5.83 -10.30
CA LEU A 13 13.43 -6.35 -11.56
C LEU A 13 14.96 -6.24 -11.62
N SER A 14 15.52 -5.15 -11.12
CA SER A 14 16.98 -4.99 -11.02
C SER A 14 17.61 -6.08 -10.14
N LEU A 15 16.98 -6.41 -8.99
CA LEU A 15 17.44 -7.46 -8.09
C LEU A 15 17.29 -8.85 -8.72
N PHE A 16 16.18 -9.13 -9.39
CA PHE A 16 15.94 -10.38 -10.10
C PHE A 16 16.96 -10.61 -11.22
N ARG A 17 17.37 -9.55 -11.92
CA ARG A 17 18.39 -9.63 -12.97
C ARG A 17 19.70 -10.16 -12.38
N VAL A 18 20.19 -9.53 -11.30
CA VAL A 18 21.42 -9.97 -10.62
C VAL A 18 21.26 -11.39 -10.09
N PHE A 19 20.16 -11.66 -9.38
CA PHE A 19 19.90 -12.97 -8.79
C PHE A 19 19.88 -14.11 -9.82
N LEU A 20 19.12 -13.97 -10.90
CA LEU A 20 18.93 -15.03 -11.88
C LEU A 20 20.13 -15.18 -12.81
N ILE A 21 20.78 -14.08 -13.21
CA ILE A 21 21.85 -14.12 -14.20
C ILE A 21 23.20 -14.44 -13.56
N GLU A 22 23.46 -13.95 -12.35
CA GLU A 22 24.79 -14.04 -11.73
C GLU A 22 24.86 -15.14 -10.65
N HIS A 23 23.76 -15.43 -9.95
CA HIS A 23 23.76 -16.35 -8.80
C HIS A 23 22.99 -17.66 -9.03
N CYS A 24 22.23 -17.78 -10.11
CA CYS A 24 21.45 -18.99 -10.41
C CYS A 24 22.02 -19.77 -11.60
N GLY A 25 21.81 -21.09 -11.58
CA GLY A 25 22.04 -22.00 -12.70
C GLY A 25 20.88 -22.98 -12.85
N LEU A 26 20.75 -23.59 -14.03
CA LEU A 26 19.75 -24.61 -14.32
C LEU A 26 20.42 -25.87 -14.87
N ILE A 27 20.01 -27.02 -14.34
CA ILE A 27 20.56 -28.34 -14.67
C ILE A 27 19.44 -29.20 -15.27
N ASP A 28 19.65 -29.74 -16.47
CA ASP A 28 18.70 -30.69 -17.08
C ASP A 28 18.80 -32.05 -16.37
N THR A 29 17.69 -32.50 -15.82
CA THR A 29 17.61 -33.75 -15.05
C THR A 29 17.24 -34.97 -15.89
N ARG A 30 16.95 -34.79 -17.19
CA ARG A 30 16.59 -35.88 -18.11
C ARG A 30 17.78 -36.70 -18.57
N TYR A 31 19.02 -36.24 -18.32
CA TYR A 31 20.26 -36.89 -18.75
C TYR A 31 20.71 -38.09 -17.87
N ARG A 32 19.84 -38.61 -17.00
CA ARG A 32 20.10 -39.89 -16.30
C ARG A 32 19.55 -41.05 -17.12
N ASN A 33 20.45 -41.82 -17.75
CA ASN A 33 20.24 -43.10 -18.45
C ASN A 33 19.02 -43.89 -17.95
N SER A 34 17.85 -43.65 -18.52
CA SER A 34 16.66 -44.43 -18.22
C SER A 34 15.73 -44.40 -19.43
N TYR A 35 15.26 -45.57 -19.85
CA TYR A 35 14.26 -45.77 -20.90
C TYR A 35 12.85 -45.32 -20.47
N ILE A 36 12.75 -44.41 -19.50
CA ILE A 36 11.51 -43.95 -18.88
C ILE A 36 11.28 -42.50 -19.30
N ALA A 37 10.22 -42.26 -20.08
CA ALA A 37 9.77 -40.91 -20.40
C ALA A 37 9.14 -40.27 -19.16
N VAL A 38 9.87 -39.39 -18.46
CA VAL A 38 9.32 -38.57 -17.38
C VAL A 38 8.61 -37.37 -17.98
N VAL A 39 7.27 -37.36 -17.93
CA VAL A 39 6.46 -36.18 -18.27
C VAL A 39 6.39 -35.26 -17.06
N GLY A 40 7.19 -34.20 -17.06
CA GLY A 40 7.26 -33.25 -15.94
C GLY A 40 8.31 -32.16 -16.15
N PRO A 41 8.43 -31.19 -15.22
CA PRO A 41 9.42 -30.12 -15.30
C PRO A 41 10.82 -30.72 -15.44
N SER A 42 11.60 -30.33 -16.44
CA SER A 42 12.84 -31.03 -16.80
C SER A 42 14.09 -30.50 -16.12
N HIS A 43 14.05 -29.30 -15.56
CA HIS A 43 15.22 -28.62 -15.00
C HIS A 43 15.06 -28.38 -13.50
N VAL A 44 16.18 -28.47 -12.79
CA VAL A 44 16.31 -28.06 -11.39
C VAL A 44 17.29 -26.90 -11.31
N TRP A 45 17.08 -26.02 -10.34
CA TRP A 45 18.02 -24.95 -10.04
C TRP A 45 19.27 -25.53 -9.37
N SER A 46 20.43 -24.97 -9.70
CA SER A 46 21.65 -25.26 -8.96
C SER A 46 21.56 -24.70 -7.54
N GLU A 47 22.36 -25.26 -6.63
CA GLU A 47 22.48 -24.72 -5.27
C GLU A 47 23.00 -23.26 -5.32
N LEU A 48 22.39 -22.41 -4.50
CA LEU A 48 22.78 -21.01 -4.36
C LEU A 48 24.05 -20.87 -3.51
N SER A 49 24.93 -19.96 -3.91
CA SER A 49 25.98 -19.43 -3.03
C SER A 49 25.37 -18.66 -1.85
N ASP A 50 26.17 -18.35 -0.84
CA ASP A 50 25.70 -17.57 0.31
C ASP A 50 25.21 -16.18 -0.11
N ASP A 51 25.94 -15.49 -1.00
CA ASP A 51 25.48 -14.23 -1.63
C ASP A 51 24.13 -14.40 -2.36
N GLY A 52 23.96 -15.52 -3.06
CA GLY A 52 22.70 -15.84 -3.75
C GLY A 52 21.53 -16.05 -2.79
N LYS A 53 21.77 -16.68 -1.64
CA LYS A 53 20.76 -16.88 -0.57
C LYS A 53 20.40 -15.55 0.10
N GLU A 54 21.38 -14.69 0.36
CA GLU A 54 21.13 -13.34 0.89
C GLU A 54 20.25 -12.53 -0.06
N LEU A 55 20.60 -12.53 -1.36
CA LEU A 55 19.82 -11.85 -2.38
C LEU A 55 18.41 -12.43 -2.53
N GLN A 56 18.26 -13.76 -2.47
CA GLN A 56 16.96 -14.42 -2.45
C GLN A 56 16.10 -13.97 -1.25
N SER A 57 16.69 -13.87 -0.05
CA SER A 57 16.00 -13.39 1.15
C SER A 57 15.51 -11.95 0.98
N LYS A 58 16.39 -11.08 0.46
CA LYS A 58 16.07 -9.68 0.14
C LYS A 58 14.93 -9.56 -0.89
N ILE A 59 14.96 -10.36 -1.94
CA ILE A 59 13.90 -10.42 -2.96
C ILE A 59 12.59 -10.89 -2.33
N ASN A 60 12.60 -11.97 -1.54
CA ASN A 60 11.41 -12.48 -0.86
C ASN A 60 10.75 -11.40 0.01
N SER A 61 11.54 -10.70 0.84
CA SER A 61 11.00 -9.65 1.70
C SER A 61 10.35 -8.53 0.89
N LYS A 62 11.05 -7.99 -0.13
CA LYS A 62 10.53 -6.90 -0.97
C LYS A 62 9.32 -7.34 -1.80
N TYR A 63 9.34 -8.56 -2.32
CA TYR A 63 8.26 -9.13 -3.10
C TYR A 63 6.99 -9.28 -2.26
N ASN A 64 7.10 -9.78 -1.02
CA ASN A 64 5.96 -9.98 -0.14
C ASN A 64 5.28 -8.64 0.21
N THR A 65 6.06 -7.62 0.57
CA THR A 65 5.52 -6.28 0.83
C THR A 65 4.85 -5.69 -0.41
N LEU A 66 5.47 -5.84 -1.58
CA LEU A 66 4.88 -5.37 -2.85
C LEU A 66 3.54 -6.06 -3.13
N ILE A 67 3.51 -7.40 -3.03
CA ILE A 67 2.34 -8.15 -3.45
C ILE A 67 1.15 -7.99 -2.50
N GLU A 68 1.39 -7.84 -1.20
CA GLU A 68 0.33 -7.51 -0.24
C GLU A 68 -0.37 -6.19 -0.62
N LYS A 69 0.39 -5.16 -1.03
CA LYS A 69 -0.18 -3.90 -1.53
C LYS A 69 -0.99 -4.06 -2.81
N VAL A 70 -0.48 -4.86 -3.76
CA VAL A 70 -1.19 -5.14 -5.02
C VAL A 70 -2.49 -5.88 -4.76
N GLU A 71 -2.47 -6.90 -3.90
CA GLU A 71 -3.65 -7.67 -3.50
C GLU A 71 -4.69 -6.78 -2.82
N ILE A 72 -4.27 -5.91 -1.90
CA ILE A 72 -5.14 -4.92 -1.24
C ILE A 72 -5.86 -4.02 -2.24
N ILE A 73 -5.18 -3.54 -3.28
CA ILE A 73 -5.77 -2.68 -4.31
C ILE A 73 -6.76 -3.47 -5.17
N LEU A 74 -6.42 -4.71 -5.52
CA LEU A 74 -7.19 -5.51 -6.46
C LEU A 74 -8.29 -6.36 -5.80
N ILE A 75 -8.38 -6.44 -4.48
CA ILE A 75 -9.26 -7.38 -3.74
C ILE A 75 -10.76 -7.30 -4.08
N ASN A 76 -11.23 -6.15 -4.58
CA ASN A 76 -12.62 -5.94 -5.00
C ASN A 76 -12.83 -6.05 -6.52
N GLN A 77 -11.79 -6.42 -7.27
CA GLN A 77 -11.90 -6.67 -8.71
C GLN A 77 -12.63 -8.00 -9.00
N PRO A 78 -13.16 -8.18 -10.22
CA PRO A 78 -13.80 -9.43 -10.61
C PRO A 78 -12.93 -10.66 -10.36
N SER A 79 -13.55 -11.80 -10.07
CA SER A 79 -12.84 -13.06 -9.77
C SER A 79 -11.84 -13.49 -10.85
N LYS A 80 -12.10 -13.11 -12.11
CA LYS A 80 -11.18 -13.31 -13.23
C LYS A 80 -9.85 -12.57 -12.99
N THR A 81 -9.89 -11.29 -12.64
CA THR A 81 -8.72 -10.46 -12.34
C THR A 81 -7.94 -11.02 -11.15
N LEU A 82 -8.64 -11.43 -10.09
CA LEU A 82 -8.00 -12.05 -8.91
C LEU A 82 -7.30 -13.37 -9.26
N LYS A 83 -7.91 -14.17 -10.14
CA LYS A 83 -7.30 -15.43 -10.62
C LYS A 83 -6.08 -15.17 -11.50
N GLU A 84 -6.13 -14.16 -12.36
CA GLU A 84 -4.97 -13.72 -13.16
C GLU A 84 -3.81 -13.32 -12.25
N LEU A 85 -4.07 -12.43 -11.27
CA LEU A 85 -3.09 -12.05 -10.26
C LEU A 85 -2.47 -13.27 -9.57
N SER A 86 -3.31 -14.17 -9.04
CA SER A 86 -2.86 -15.40 -8.37
C SER A 86 -1.95 -16.28 -9.24
N ASN A 87 -2.20 -16.36 -10.55
CA ASN A 87 -1.34 -17.11 -11.46
C ASN A 87 0.03 -16.43 -11.63
N TYR A 88 0.06 -15.10 -11.80
CA TYR A 88 1.31 -14.35 -11.92
C TYR A 88 2.13 -14.43 -10.62
N THR A 89 1.48 -14.31 -9.45
CA THR A 89 2.16 -14.40 -8.15
C THR A 89 2.72 -15.79 -7.90
N LYS A 90 1.93 -16.83 -8.18
CA LYS A 90 2.41 -18.21 -8.11
C LYS A 90 3.64 -18.43 -8.98
N SER A 91 3.60 -17.97 -10.23
CA SER A 91 4.73 -18.10 -11.16
C SER A 91 5.98 -17.39 -10.65
N LEU A 92 5.85 -16.17 -10.12
CA LEU A 92 6.96 -15.43 -9.49
C LEU A 92 7.53 -16.16 -8.28
N LEU A 93 6.67 -16.65 -7.37
CA LEU A 93 7.08 -17.43 -6.20
C LEU A 93 7.76 -18.74 -6.56
N GLU A 94 7.37 -19.40 -7.64
CA GLU A 94 8.05 -20.61 -8.14
C GLU A 94 9.48 -20.31 -8.58
N VAL A 95 9.72 -19.13 -9.18
CA VAL A 95 11.07 -18.67 -9.55
C VAL A 95 11.87 -18.27 -8.32
N ILE A 96 11.31 -17.45 -7.42
CA ILE A 96 12.00 -16.99 -6.21
C ILE A 96 12.44 -18.18 -5.35
N ASN A 97 11.54 -19.14 -5.13
CA ASN A 97 11.80 -20.32 -4.30
C ASN A 97 12.53 -21.44 -5.05
N GLN A 98 13.00 -21.19 -6.27
CA GLN A 98 13.75 -22.14 -7.09
C GLN A 98 13.06 -23.52 -7.20
N LYS A 99 11.75 -23.51 -7.45
CA LYS A 99 11.00 -24.77 -7.70
C LYS A 99 11.38 -25.35 -9.06
N ARG A 100 11.21 -26.67 -9.21
CA ARG A 100 11.47 -27.39 -10.47
C ARG A 100 10.72 -26.73 -11.63
N THR A 101 11.39 -26.57 -12.77
CA THR A 101 10.89 -25.75 -13.87
C THR A 101 11.07 -26.41 -15.25
N TYR A 102 10.27 -25.97 -16.21
CA TYR A 102 10.43 -26.29 -17.63
C TYR A 102 11.42 -25.36 -18.34
N LEU A 103 11.81 -24.27 -17.66
CA LEU A 103 12.76 -23.30 -18.20
C LEU A 103 14.15 -23.92 -18.32
N SER A 104 14.78 -23.70 -19.47
CA SER A 104 16.10 -24.26 -19.79
C SER A 104 17.25 -23.30 -19.53
N GLN A 105 16.95 -22.01 -19.29
CA GLN A 105 17.93 -20.93 -19.18
C GLN A 105 17.44 -19.89 -18.17
N THR A 106 18.36 -19.34 -17.38
CA THR A 106 18.06 -18.31 -16.38
C THR A 106 17.61 -16.99 -17.01
N SER A 107 18.11 -16.65 -18.20
CA SER A 107 17.63 -15.51 -19.00
C SER A 107 16.15 -15.62 -19.38
N LYS A 108 15.67 -16.83 -19.71
CA LYS A 108 14.24 -17.08 -19.95
C LYS A 108 13.42 -16.94 -18.68
N ALA A 109 13.96 -17.38 -17.54
CA ALA A 109 13.30 -17.17 -16.25
C ALA A 109 13.15 -15.69 -15.93
N TYR A 110 14.20 -14.90 -16.17
CA TYR A 110 14.15 -13.45 -15.98
C TYR A 110 13.12 -12.79 -16.92
N PHE A 111 13.04 -13.22 -18.18
CA PHE A 111 12.02 -12.73 -19.11
C PHE A 111 10.59 -13.03 -18.64
N GLU A 112 10.33 -14.24 -18.11
CA GLU A 112 9.01 -14.57 -17.53
C GLU A 112 8.70 -13.73 -16.29
N VAL A 113 9.70 -13.44 -15.44
CA VAL A 113 9.54 -12.51 -14.31
C VAL A 113 9.13 -11.12 -14.79
N GLN A 114 9.83 -10.57 -15.80
CA GLN A 114 9.49 -9.27 -16.40
C GLN A 114 8.07 -9.25 -16.95
N LYS A 115 7.69 -10.31 -17.67
CA LYS A 115 6.35 -10.46 -18.23
C LYS A 115 5.28 -10.49 -17.13
N ASN A 116 5.47 -11.27 -16.07
CA ASN A 116 4.52 -11.35 -14.96
C ASN A 116 4.34 -10.01 -14.25
N PHE A 117 5.43 -9.28 -13.99
CA PHE A 117 5.34 -7.94 -13.41
C PHE A 117 4.65 -6.94 -14.32
N LYS A 118 4.92 -6.99 -15.64
CA LYS A 118 4.21 -6.17 -16.62
C LYS A 118 2.70 -6.43 -16.61
N GLU A 119 2.28 -7.69 -16.49
CA GLU A 119 0.86 -8.03 -16.38
C GLU A 119 0.25 -7.54 -15.06
N ILE A 120 0.98 -7.62 -13.94
CA ILE A 120 0.54 -7.04 -12.66
C ILE A 120 0.33 -5.52 -12.79
N SER A 121 1.28 -4.79 -13.38
CA SER A 121 1.14 -3.36 -13.65
C SER A 121 -0.04 -3.05 -14.58
N ARG A 122 -0.33 -3.91 -15.56
CA ARG A 122 -1.52 -3.80 -16.42
C ARG A 122 -2.81 -3.90 -15.59
N LEU A 123 -2.92 -4.92 -14.72
CA LEU A 123 -4.09 -5.12 -13.86
C LEU A 123 -4.35 -3.89 -12.96
N LEU A 124 -3.28 -3.31 -12.40
CA LEU A 124 -3.38 -2.09 -11.60
C LEU A 124 -3.84 -0.88 -12.43
N THR A 125 -3.31 -0.73 -13.64
CA THR A 125 -3.66 0.42 -14.50
C THR A 125 -5.11 0.38 -14.97
N GLU A 126 -5.68 -0.82 -15.11
CA GLU A 126 -7.07 -1.02 -15.53
C GLU A 126 -8.09 -0.73 -14.41
N THR A 127 -7.68 -0.50 -13.17
CA THR A 127 -8.62 -0.18 -12.09
C THR A 127 -9.31 1.17 -12.32
N TYR A 128 -10.61 1.24 -12.03
CA TYR A 128 -11.36 2.49 -12.05
C TYR A 128 -11.01 3.37 -10.85
N ASP A 129 -10.82 4.66 -11.07
CA ASP A 129 -10.69 5.67 -10.02
C ASP A 129 -11.34 6.98 -10.47
N ALA A 130 -12.39 7.39 -9.78
CA ALA A 130 -13.12 8.62 -10.10
C ALA A 130 -12.31 9.90 -9.81
N LYS A 131 -11.25 9.80 -9.00
CA LYS A 131 -10.40 10.93 -8.56
C LYS A 131 -8.93 10.79 -8.99
N SER A 132 -8.71 10.06 -10.09
CA SER A 132 -7.38 9.84 -10.67
C SER A 132 -6.56 11.13 -10.74
N GLY A 133 -5.33 11.11 -10.21
CA GLY A 133 -4.41 12.25 -10.24
C GLY A 133 -4.63 13.33 -9.17
N SER A 134 -5.64 13.20 -8.31
CA SER A 134 -5.81 14.10 -7.15
C SER A 134 -4.97 13.67 -5.95
N SER A 135 -4.69 14.60 -5.04
CA SER A 135 -4.03 14.32 -3.76
C SER A 135 -5.05 14.28 -2.62
N ILE A 136 -5.02 13.22 -1.82
CA ILE A 136 -5.94 12.97 -0.71
C ILE A 136 -5.11 12.80 0.56
N LEU A 137 -5.35 13.66 1.54
CA LEU A 137 -4.71 13.65 2.84
C LEU A 137 -5.67 13.02 3.86
N VAL A 138 -5.36 11.81 4.32
CA VAL A 138 -6.09 11.17 5.41
C VAL A 138 -5.43 11.58 6.70
N VAL A 139 -6.13 12.30 7.57
CA VAL A 139 -5.54 12.85 8.79
C VAL A 139 -5.91 11.99 9.98
N ASP A 140 -4.92 11.59 10.79
CA ASP A 140 -5.18 10.92 12.06
C ASP A 140 -5.49 11.92 13.19
N THR A 141 -5.79 11.42 14.38
CA THR A 141 -6.12 12.28 15.53
C THR A 141 -4.90 13.11 15.97
N ASN A 142 -3.71 12.51 15.94
CA ASN A 142 -2.47 13.17 16.35
C ASN A 142 -2.16 14.37 15.44
N GLY A 143 -2.27 14.21 14.13
CA GLY A 143 -2.03 15.26 13.15
C GLY A 143 -2.98 16.44 13.31
N LEU A 144 -4.25 16.19 13.64
CA LEU A 144 -5.21 17.25 13.98
C LEU A 144 -4.86 17.99 15.29
N LEU A 145 -4.34 17.28 16.29
CA LEU A 145 -3.91 17.88 17.55
C LEU A 145 -2.63 18.70 17.40
N THR A 146 -1.75 18.30 16.48
CA THR A 146 -0.51 19.02 16.13
C THR A 146 -0.83 20.31 15.39
N ASN A 147 -1.61 20.28 14.31
CA ASN A 147 -2.05 21.48 13.60
C ASN A 147 -3.58 21.48 13.36
N PRO A 148 -4.38 22.16 14.20
CA PRO A 148 -5.84 22.16 14.08
C PRO A 148 -6.40 23.11 13.01
N GLU A 149 -5.57 23.95 12.38
CA GLU A 149 -5.99 25.01 11.46
C GLU A 149 -6.03 24.54 10.00
N LEU A 150 -6.94 23.61 9.70
CA LEU A 150 -7.00 22.92 8.39
C LEU A 150 -7.07 23.86 7.16
N ASP A 151 -7.65 25.05 7.30
CA ASP A 151 -7.76 26.04 6.22
C ASP A 151 -6.46 26.80 5.94
N SER A 152 -5.51 26.82 6.88
CA SER A 152 -4.18 27.39 6.70
C SER A 152 -3.17 26.41 6.11
N TRP A 153 -3.47 25.11 6.09
CA TRP A 153 -2.54 24.07 5.65
C TRP A 153 -2.01 24.30 4.24
N ARG A 154 -0.70 24.20 4.09
CA ARG A 154 0.04 24.18 2.82
C ARG A 154 1.02 23.03 2.88
N ILE A 155 1.02 22.17 1.88
CA ILE A 155 1.90 21.00 1.81
C ILE A 155 2.83 21.18 0.62
N ASP A 156 4.13 21.07 0.88
CA ASP A 156 5.13 21.18 -0.17
C ASP A 156 4.91 20.11 -1.24
N GLY A 157 4.93 20.54 -2.50
CA GLY A 157 4.67 19.67 -3.65
C GLY A 157 3.20 19.40 -3.96
N LEU A 158 2.24 19.88 -3.15
CA LEU A 158 0.80 19.75 -3.44
C LEU A 158 0.15 21.10 -3.70
N GLU A 159 -0.22 21.37 -4.96
CA GLU A 159 -0.96 22.58 -5.32
C GLU A 159 -2.41 22.54 -4.82
N GLN A 160 -3.06 21.37 -4.93
CA GLN A 160 -4.43 21.12 -4.51
C GLN A 160 -4.55 19.77 -3.82
N PHE A 161 -5.31 19.72 -2.73
CA PHE A 161 -5.54 18.48 -2.00
C PHE A 161 -6.90 18.43 -1.30
N GLU A 162 -7.41 17.23 -1.10
CA GLU A 162 -8.58 16.97 -0.25
C GLU A 162 -8.12 16.45 1.10
N ILE A 163 -8.57 17.09 2.18
CA ILE A 163 -8.44 16.58 3.55
C ILE A 163 -9.61 15.64 3.82
N LEU A 164 -9.31 14.41 4.18
CA LEU A 164 -10.28 13.36 4.47
C LEU A 164 -10.25 12.99 5.95
N LEU A 165 -11.38 13.20 6.62
CA LEU A 165 -11.58 12.78 8.01
C LEU A 165 -12.32 11.45 8.07
N LEU A 166 -11.72 10.50 8.79
CA LEU A 166 -12.27 9.17 9.01
C LEU A 166 -13.21 9.14 10.23
N PRO A 167 -14.22 8.24 10.26
CA PRO A 167 -15.10 8.08 11.42
C PRO A 167 -14.34 7.80 12.71
N THR A 168 -13.32 6.94 12.65
CA THR A 168 -12.48 6.57 13.80
C THR A 168 -11.81 7.79 14.43
N VAL A 169 -11.32 8.72 13.60
CA VAL A 169 -10.64 9.96 14.05
C VAL A 169 -11.64 10.90 14.72
N LEU A 170 -12.84 11.06 14.15
CA LEU A 170 -13.89 11.86 14.76
C LEU A 170 -14.36 11.27 16.11
N ALA A 171 -14.47 9.95 16.20
CA ALA A 171 -14.83 9.25 17.44
C ALA A 171 -13.74 9.42 18.51
N GLU A 172 -12.47 9.35 18.13
CA GLU A 172 -11.36 9.56 19.05
C GLU A 172 -11.31 10.99 19.59
N LEU A 173 -11.54 11.99 18.74
CA LEU A 173 -11.64 13.39 19.19
C LEU A 173 -12.79 13.62 20.18
N GLU A 174 -13.95 12.98 19.97
CA GLU A 174 -15.08 13.06 20.90
C GLU A 174 -14.76 12.40 22.26
N ASP A 175 -14.05 11.28 22.26
CA ASP A 175 -13.55 10.62 23.48
C ASP A 175 -12.55 11.51 24.22
N LEU A 176 -11.51 11.99 23.51
CA LEU A 176 -10.45 12.85 24.07
C LEU A 176 -11.00 14.10 24.77
N LYS A 177 -12.03 14.72 24.19
CA LYS A 177 -12.70 15.90 24.77
C LYS A 177 -13.24 15.65 26.18
N VAL A 178 -13.61 14.42 26.53
CA VAL A 178 -14.24 14.08 27.83
C VAL A 178 -13.24 13.39 28.75
N THR A 179 -12.52 12.40 28.25
CA THR A 179 -11.80 11.42 29.07
C THR A 179 -10.33 11.75 29.28
N HIS A 180 -9.74 12.64 28.48
CA HIS A 180 -8.32 12.92 28.56
C HIS A 180 -7.94 13.64 29.86
N ARG A 181 -6.83 13.23 30.47
CA ARG A 181 -6.36 13.75 31.78
C ARG A 181 -5.88 15.20 31.70
N ASN A 182 -5.25 15.57 30.60
CA ASN A 182 -4.74 16.92 30.35
C ASN A 182 -5.84 17.84 29.81
N GLN A 183 -6.11 18.94 30.51
CA GLN A 183 -7.09 19.97 30.14
C GLN A 183 -6.80 20.59 28.77
N ASP A 184 -5.54 20.89 28.45
CA ASP A 184 -5.16 21.54 27.20
C ASP A 184 -5.50 20.66 25.99
N VAL A 185 -5.31 19.35 26.12
CA VAL A 185 -5.67 18.37 25.08
C VAL A 185 -7.19 18.31 24.90
N ARG A 186 -7.96 18.35 25.98
CA ARG A 186 -9.43 18.40 25.92
C ARG A 186 -9.91 19.66 25.19
N GLU A 187 -9.32 20.80 25.50
CA GLU A 187 -9.65 22.08 24.89
C GLU A 187 -9.27 22.14 23.40
N LYS A 188 -8.11 21.57 23.03
CA LYS A 188 -7.72 21.39 21.62
C LYS A 188 -8.72 20.51 20.87
N ALA A 189 -9.06 19.34 21.40
CA ALA A 189 -10.05 18.44 20.80
C ALA A 189 -11.42 19.11 20.63
N LEU A 190 -11.89 19.83 21.66
CA LEU A 190 -13.10 20.66 21.58
C LEU A 190 -13.02 21.74 20.49
N GLY A 191 -11.89 22.42 20.39
CA GLY A 191 -11.63 23.43 19.37
C GLY A 191 -11.67 22.87 17.96
N ILE A 192 -11.08 21.70 17.74
CA ILE A 192 -11.11 20.98 16.46
C ILE A 192 -12.54 20.59 16.08
N LEU A 193 -13.28 19.95 17.01
CA LEU A 193 -14.68 19.57 16.77
C LEU A 193 -15.58 20.77 16.48
N ARG A 194 -15.35 21.92 17.14
CA ARG A 194 -16.06 23.17 16.83
C ARG A 194 -15.75 23.69 15.42
N ARG A 195 -14.49 23.66 14.99
CA ARG A 195 -14.07 24.04 13.63
C ARG A 195 -14.72 23.14 12.58
N ILE A 196 -14.68 21.82 12.76
CA ILE A 196 -15.33 20.84 11.86
C ILE A 196 -16.84 21.12 11.74
N LYS A 197 -17.53 21.38 12.86
CA LYS A 197 -18.95 21.80 12.85
C LYS A 197 -19.15 23.11 12.11
N GLY A 198 -18.24 24.08 12.27
CA GLY A 198 -18.26 25.33 11.52
C GLY A 198 -18.14 25.12 10.01
N TYR A 199 -17.27 24.22 9.56
CA TYR A 199 -17.14 23.87 8.13
C TYR A 199 -18.40 23.19 7.58
N ARG A 200 -19.10 22.38 8.38
CA ARG A 200 -20.39 21.79 8.01
C ARG A 200 -21.48 22.84 7.70
N ASN A 201 -21.40 24.04 8.27
CA ASN A 201 -22.32 25.12 7.94
C ASN A 201 -22.09 25.70 6.53
N ARG A 202 -20.94 25.40 5.90
CA ARG A 202 -20.58 25.85 4.54
C ARG A 202 -21.06 24.90 3.44
N GLY A 203 -21.54 23.69 3.80
CA GLY A 203 -22.00 22.68 2.84
C GLY A 203 -21.94 21.26 3.39
N SER A 204 -22.16 20.27 2.51
CA SER A 204 -22.09 18.86 2.87
C SER A 204 -20.65 18.38 3.01
N LEU A 205 -20.25 17.95 4.22
CA LEU A 205 -18.95 17.32 4.43
C LEU A 205 -18.80 15.99 3.67
N ILE A 206 -19.90 15.33 3.29
CA ILE A 206 -19.85 14.08 2.50
C ILE A 206 -19.49 14.37 1.04
N GLU A 207 -19.97 15.50 0.50
CA GLU A 207 -19.67 15.94 -0.86
C GLU A 207 -18.32 16.66 -0.93
N GLY A 208 -17.92 17.30 0.17
CA GLY A 208 -16.70 18.09 0.30
C GLY A 208 -17.04 19.58 0.45
N VAL A 209 -16.36 20.25 1.39
CA VAL A 209 -16.51 21.69 1.61
C VAL A 209 -15.18 22.39 1.37
N THR A 210 -15.19 23.54 0.70
CA THR A 210 -13.97 24.31 0.47
C THR A 210 -13.47 24.91 1.79
N LEU A 211 -12.22 24.59 2.13
CA LEU A 211 -11.51 25.21 3.24
C LEU A 211 -10.78 26.47 2.76
N SER A 212 -9.95 26.30 1.73
CA SER A 212 -9.20 27.37 1.09
C SER A 212 -9.35 27.28 -0.44
N ARG A 213 -9.81 28.38 -1.05
CA ARG A 213 -10.22 28.39 -2.46
C ARG A 213 -9.04 28.04 -3.38
N GLY A 214 -9.22 26.98 -4.17
CA GLY A 214 -8.20 26.53 -5.13
C GLY A 214 -7.01 25.84 -4.49
N ILE A 215 -7.10 25.47 -3.20
CA ILE A 215 -6.02 24.83 -2.44
C ILE A 215 -6.53 23.58 -1.74
N SER A 216 -7.54 23.71 -0.86
CA SER A 216 -7.98 22.59 -0.03
C SER A 216 -9.49 22.49 0.15
N THR A 217 -9.96 21.24 0.13
CA THR A 217 -11.32 20.86 0.52
C THR A 217 -11.28 19.94 1.73
N LEU A 218 -12.35 19.92 2.51
CA LEU A 218 -12.57 19.00 3.62
C LEU A 218 -13.71 18.07 3.29
N ARG A 219 -13.47 16.77 3.45
CA ARG A 219 -14.49 15.73 3.28
C ARG A 219 -14.46 14.76 4.46
N THR A 220 -15.61 14.19 4.77
CA THR A 220 -15.75 13.07 5.69
C THR A 220 -16.23 11.84 4.93
N MET A 221 -15.68 10.67 5.25
CA MET A 221 -16.23 9.41 4.79
C MET A 221 -16.99 8.70 5.90
N ALA A 222 -18.06 7.99 5.53
CA ALA A 222 -18.87 7.18 6.45
C ALA A 222 -18.62 5.70 6.18
N MET A 223 -17.36 5.27 6.26
CA MET A 223 -16.95 3.90 5.99
C MET A 223 -16.08 3.39 7.13
N GLU A 224 -16.44 2.22 7.65
CA GLU A 224 -15.61 1.44 8.56
C GLU A 224 -14.74 0.47 7.74
N PRO A 225 -13.53 0.14 8.21
CA PRO A 225 -12.62 -0.73 7.48
C PRO A 225 -13.08 -2.19 7.53
N ASN A 226 -12.88 -2.91 6.43
CA ASN A 226 -13.08 -4.35 6.39
C ASN A 226 -11.76 -5.07 6.70
N PHE A 227 -11.59 -5.47 7.97
CA PHE A 227 -10.39 -6.16 8.44
C PHE A 227 -10.15 -7.52 7.76
N ASP A 228 -11.19 -8.22 7.31
CA ASP A 228 -11.03 -9.51 6.61
C ASP A 228 -10.39 -9.34 5.22
N LYS A 229 -10.39 -8.10 4.72
CA LYS A 229 -9.82 -7.68 3.44
C LYS A 229 -8.71 -6.65 3.63
N ASN A 230 -8.04 -6.60 4.78
CA ASN A 230 -7.00 -5.60 5.04
C ASN A 230 -5.63 -6.23 5.27
N LEU A 231 -4.66 -5.44 5.72
CA LEU A 231 -3.36 -5.93 6.17
C LEU A 231 -3.55 -6.95 7.30
N SER A 232 -2.98 -8.13 7.14
CA SER A 232 -3.26 -9.30 7.98
C SER A 232 -2.79 -9.18 9.43
N TRP A 233 -1.87 -8.25 9.69
CA TRP A 233 -1.25 -8.02 11.00
C TRP A 233 -1.94 -6.91 11.81
N LEU A 234 -2.98 -6.27 11.28
CA LEU A 234 -3.74 -5.24 12.00
C LEU A 234 -4.76 -5.84 12.97
N ASP A 235 -4.85 -5.26 14.16
CA ASP A 235 -5.81 -5.61 15.19
C ASP A 235 -7.00 -4.66 15.22
N ARG A 236 -8.21 -5.19 15.09
CA ARG A 236 -9.46 -4.41 15.10
C ARG A 236 -9.77 -3.71 16.41
N GLU A 237 -9.19 -4.16 17.51
CA GLU A 237 -9.38 -3.58 18.84
C GLU A 237 -8.39 -2.43 19.11
N VAL A 238 -7.33 -2.31 18.32
CA VAL A 238 -6.34 -1.24 18.42
C VAL A 238 -6.79 -0.03 17.60
N LYS A 239 -6.98 1.13 18.25
CA LYS A 239 -7.46 2.37 17.60
C LYS A 239 -6.58 2.79 16.41
N ASP A 240 -5.26 2.79 16.58
CA ASP A 240 -4.30 3.11 15.50
C ASP A 240 -4.47 2.19 14.29
N ASP A 241 -4.63 0.89 14.53
CA ASP A 241 -4.78 -0.11 13.48
C ASP A 241 -6.09 0.09 12.70
N ARG A 242 -7.16 0.54 13.38
CA ARG A 242 -8.40 0.95 12.70
C ARG A 242 -8.23 2.19 11.83
N ILE A 243 -7.40 3.15 12.24
CA ILE A 243 -7.08 4.32 11.42
C ILE A 243 -6.30 3.87 10.18
N LEU A 244 -5.26 3.05 10.35
CA LEU A 244 -4.48 2.55 9.22
C LEU A 244 -5.32 1.67 8.29
N ALA A 245 -6.16 0.78 8.84
CA ALA A 245 -7.07 -0.05 8.04
C ALA A 245 -8.06 0.81 7.24
N SER A 246 -8.59 1.89 7.84
CA SER A 246 -9.44 2.85 7.16
C SER A 246 -8.70 3.60 6.06
N PHE A 247 -7.47 4.02 6.32
CA PHE A 247 -6.58 4.63 5.32
C PHE A 247 -6.36 3.68 4.13
N VAL A 248 -6.12 2.39 4.37
CA VAL A 248 -5.99 1.37 3.32
C VAL A 248 -7.24 1.27 2.45
N GLU A 249 -8.44 1.38 3.03
CA GLU A 249 -9.67 1.41 2.24
C GLU A 249 -9.76 2.66 1.36
N VAL A 250 -9.27 3.81 1.82
CA VAL A 250 -9.19 5.03 0.99
C VAL A 250 -8.24 4.82 -0.18
N VAL A 251 -7.06 4.24 0.06
CA VAL A 251 -6.09 3.87 -0.99
C VAL A 251 -6.75 2.93 -2.02
N ARG A 252 -7.55 1.97 -1.57
CA ARG A 252 -8.26 1.02 -2.44
C ARG A 252 -9.30 1.69 -3.31
N ILE A 253 -10.04 2.66 -2.78
CA ILE A 253 -11.08 3.40 -3.52
C ILE A 253 -10.43 4.37 -4.52
N HIS A 254 -9.25 4.90 -4.18
CA HIS A 254 -8.53 5.91 -4.94
C HIS A 254 -7.10 5.47 -5.33
N PRO A 255 -6.94 4.34 -6.06
CA PRO A 255 -5.63 3.75 -6.31
C PRO A 255 -4.75 4.59 -7.25
N LYS A 256 -5.37 5.47 -8.06
CA LYS A 256 -4.71 6.41 -8.98
C LYS A 256 -4.56 7.81 -8.39
N SER A 257 -5.05 8.04 -7.17
CA SER A 257 -4.75 9.24 -6.41
C SER A 257 -3.43 9.11 -5.64
N ASN A 258 -2.87 10.26 -5.28
CA ASN A 258 -1.81 10.35 -4.29
C ASN A 258 -2.44 10.43 -2.89
N VAL A 259 -2.62 9.27 -2.25
CA VAL A 259 -3.24 9.17 -0.92
C VAL A 259 -2.13 9.12 0.12
N LEU A 260 -2.11 10.08 1.05
CA LEU A 260 -1.07 10.26 2.07
C LEU A 260 -1.71 10.23 3.45
N LEU A 261 -1.11 9.50 4.40
CA LEU A 261 -1.49 9.62 5.80
C LEU A 261 -0.78 10.84 6.41
N VAL A 262 -1.52 11.71 7.09
CA VAL A 262 -0.97 12.87 7.80
C VAL A 262 -0.89 12.52 9.28
N THR A 263 0.33 12.35 9.80
CA THR A 263 0.58 11.97 11.18
C THR A 263 1.96 12.46 11.65
N SER A 264 2.04 12.91 12.90
CA SER A 264 3.31 13.15 13.61
C SER A 264 3.61 12.08 14.66
N ASP A 265 2.82 11.00 14.71
CA ASP A 265 3.03 9.91 15.66
C ASP A 265 4.02 8.87 15.11
N MET A 266 5.13 8.67 15.82
CA MET A 266 6.21 7.77 15.40
C MET A 266 5.75 6.30 15.28
N ASN A 267 4.79 5.86 16.10
CA ASN A 267 4.27 4.49 16.01
C ASN A 267 3.45 4.30 14.73
N MET A 268 2.62 5.29 14.38
CA MET A 268 1.88 5.31 13.13
C MET A 268 2.81 5.37 11.92
N GLN A 269 3.85 6.23 11.96
CA GLN A 269 4.86 6.31 10.90
C GLN A 269 5.56 4.97 10.66
N ASN A 270 6.03 4.30 11.73
CA ASN A 270 6.64 2.97 11.63
C ASN A 270 5.71 1.92 11.01
N LYS A 271 4.41 1.97 11.33
CA LYS A 271 3.40 1.07 10.72
C LYS A 271 3.20 1.36 9.24
N CYS A 272 3.17 2.64 8.85
CA CYS A 272 3.11 3.04 7.45
C CYS A 272 4.36 2.57 6.67
N GLU A 273 5.55 2.75 7.24
CA GLU A 273 6.80 2.27 6.63
C GLU A 273 6.81 0.75 6.46
N PHE A 274 6.40 0.01 7.49
CA PHE A 274 6.28 -1.45 7.44
C PHE A 274 5.29 -1.91 6.37
N ALA A 275 4.16 -1.21 6.23
CA ALA A 275 3.17 -1.47 5.19
C ALA A 275 3.60 -0.96 3.80
N GLY A 276 4.64 -0.15 3.71
CA GLY A 276 5.04 0.54 2.48
C GLY A 276 4.02 1.56 1.98
N PHE A 277 3.31 2.23 2.89
CA PHE A 277 2.39 3.32 2.57
C PHE A 277 3.01 4.69 2.87
N PRO A 278 2.72 5.70 2.03
CA PRO A 278 3.30 7.02 2.22
C PRO A 278 2.59 7.81 3.32
N PHE A 279 3.37 8.58 4.07
CA PHE A 279 2.88 9.50 5.08
C PHE A 279 3.63 10.83 5.00
N ILE A 280 3.06 11.86 5.60
CA ILE A 280 3.67 13.18 5.81
C ILE A 280 3.35 13.68 7.21
N GLU A 281 4.15 14.61 7.71
CA GLU A 281 3.81 15.33 8.93
C GLU A 281 2.80 16.46 8.64
N PRO A 282 1.97 16.85 9.62
CA PRO A 282 1.16 18.06 9.51
C PRO A 282 2.06 19.27 9.25
N PRO A 283 1.65 20.23 8.42
CA PRO A 283 2.46 21.41 8.15
C PRO A 283 2.66 22.21 9.44
N SER A 284 3.84 22.79 9.62
CA SER A 284 4.08 23.72 10.72
C SER A 284 3.15 24.92 10.62
N THR A 285 2.58 25.33 11.75
CA THR A 285 1.84 26.59 11.92
C THR A 285 2.73 27.81 11.70
#